data_AF-A0ABD2K9R1-F1
#
_entry.id   AF-A0ABD2K9R1-F1
#
_cell.length_a   1.000
_cell.length_b   1.000
_cell.length_c   1.000
_cell.angle_alpha   90.00
_cell.angle_beta   90.00
_cell.angle_gamma   90.00
#
_symmetry.space_group_name_H-M   'P 1'
#
loop_
_entity.id
_entity.type
_entity.pdbx_description
1 polymer ?
#
loop_
_entity_poly.entity_id
_entity_poly.type
_entity_poly.pdbx_seq_one_letter_code
_entity_poly.pdbx_strand_id
1 'polypeptide(L)'
;MNLLLDKICLVAEPSDTEAGDSGSPLLSKIDDKNWVQVGVLYGGGGCSEKHPFSTTQHRSLYTPIDCDWISRVTNDEVKCKGW
;
A
#
# COMPACT_ATOMS: atom_id res chain seq x y z
N MET A 1 3.60 -11.51 16.01
CA MET A 1 3.04 -10.61 15.00
C MET A 1 4.17 -9.70 14.55
N ASN A 2 4.71 -9.92 13.35
CA ASN A 2 5.88 -9.20 12.86
C ASN A 2 5.37 -8.04 12.00
N LEU A 3 5.29 -6.84 12.58
CA LEU A 3 4.64 -5.66 11.97
C LEU A 3 5.19 -5.27 10.60
N LEU A 4 6.38 -5.77 10.24
CA LEU A 4 7.03 -5.54 8.95
C LEU A 4 6.61 -6.53 7.86
N LEU A 5 5.95 -7.66 8.16
CA LEU A 5 5.39 -8.55 7.13
C LEU A 5 4.05 -8.04 6.56
N ASP A 6 3.42 -7.09 7.27
CA ASP A 6 2.09 -6.55 6.97
C ASP A 6 2.18 -5.17 6.31
N LYS A 7 3.26 -4.87 5.57
CA LYS A 7 3.47 -3.60 4.88
C LYS A 7 3.79 -3.83 3.41
N ILE A 8 3.42 -2.88 2.56
CA ILE A 8 3.87 -2.79 1.17
C ILE A 8 5.00 -1.76 1.13
N CYS A 9 6.08 -2.06 0.42
CA CYS A 9 7.28 -1.22 0.42
C CYS A 9 7.67 -0.79 -0.99
N LEU A 10 7.34 0.43 -1.38
CA LEU A 10 7.55 0.90 -2.75
C LEU A 10 8.51 2.08 -2.82
N VAL A 11 9.16 2.18 -3.96
CA VAL A 11 9.88 3.37 -4.42
C VAL A 11 8.82 4.31 -4.94
N ALA A 12 8.67 5.48 -4.32
CA ALA A 12 7.92 6.54 -5.00
C ALA A 12 8.71 6.94 -6.25
N GLU A 13 8.01 7.20 -7.36
CA GLU A 13 8.60 7.87 -8.53
C GLU A 13 9.56 8.98 -8.07
N PRO A 14 10.74 9.15 -8.69
CA PRO A 14 11.81 9.97 -8.14
C PRO A 14 11.34 11.43 -7.98
N SER A 15 10.90 11.74 -6.77
CA SER A 15 10.74 13.08 -6.24
C SER A 15 11.43 13.05 -4.88
N ASP A 16 12.43 13.90 -4.70
CA ASP A 16 13.40 13.85 -3.61
C ASP A 16 12.82 14.15 -2.22
N THR A 17 11.50 14.31 -2.08
CA THR A 17 10.92 14.79 -0.82
C THR A 17 9.77 13.95 -0.31
N GLU A 18 8.77 13.55 -1.12
CA GLU A 18 7.54 12.98 -0.56
C GLU A 18 6.89 11.95 -1.51
N ALA A 19 6.55 10.78 -0.97
CA ALA A 19 5.87 9.72 -1.70
C ALA A 19 4.36 9.93 -1.87
N GLY A 20 3.83 10.99 -1.24
CA GLY A 20 2.42 11.32 -1.13
C GLY A 20 2.08 11.90 0.24
N ASP A 21 0.82 12.33 0.40
CA ASP A 21 0.31 12.84 1.68
C ASP A 21 0.13 11.71 2.71
N SER A 22 0.29 12.00 3.99
CA SER A 22 0.00 11.04 5.06
C SER A 22 -1.44 10.52 4.96
N GLY A 23 -1.63 9.20 4.84
CA GLY A 23 -2.94 8.58 4.63
C GLY A 23 -3.44 8.53 3.18
N SER A 24 -2.64 8.99 2.21
CA SER A 24 -3.00 8.94 0.78
C SER A 24 -3.09 7.51 0.24
N PRO A 25 -3.88 7.28 -0.82
CA PRO A 25 -4.04 5.97 -1.44
C PRO A 25 -2.80 5.56 -2.24
N LEU A 26 -2.38 4.30 -2.09
CA LEU A 26 -1.52 3.63 -3.04
C LEU A 26 -2.37 2.96 -4.11
N LEU A 27 -2.26 3.43 -5.35
CA LEU A 27 -3.03 2.92 -6.49
C LEU A 27 -2.19 1.98 -7.35
N SER A 28 -2.80 0.90 -7.81
CA SER A 28 -2.24 0.00 -8.81
C SER A 28 -3.19 -0.12 -9.99
N LYS A 29 -2.65 -0.22 -11.20
CA LYS A 29 -3.41 -0.41 -12.43
C LYS A 29 -3.67 -1.90 -12.64
N ILE A 30 -4.93 -2.31 -12.79
CA ILE A 30 -5.32 -3.72 -13.01
C ILE A 30 -5.68 -4.02 -14.47
N ASP A 31 -6.10 -3.00 -15.22
CA ASP A 31 -6.28 -3.04 -16.66
C ASP A 31 -6.18 -1.62 -17.25
N ASP A 32 -6.42 -1.46 -18.54
CA ASP A 32 -6.27 -0.18 -19.24
C ASP A 32 -7.10 0.98 -18.68
N LYS A 33 -8.21 0.69 -17.97
CA LYS A 33 -9.18 1.68 -17.51
C LYS A 33 -9.38 1.68 -16.00
N ASN A 34 -8.96 0.63 -15.30
CA ASN A 34 -9.25 0.45 -13.90
C ASN A 34 -8.00 0.53 -13.03
N TRP A 35 -8.15 1.28 -11.94
CA TRP A 35 -7.18 1.40 -10.86
C TRP A 35 -7.82 0.91 -9.58
N VAL A 36 -7.03 0.25 -8.74
CA VAL A 36 -7.45 -0.22 -7.43
C VAL A 36 -6.54 0.35 -6.37
N GLN A 37 -7.11 0.67 -5.22
CA GLN A 37 -6.34 1.06 -4.05
C GLN A 37 -5.89 -0.20 -3.32
N VAL A 38 -4.58 -0.40 -3.21
CA VAL A 38 -3.97 -1.58 -2.57
C VAL A 38 -3.32 -1.25 -1.23
N GLY A 39 -3.22 0.05 -0.89
CA GLY A 39 -2.70 0.46 0.41
C GLY A 39 -2.96 1.91 0.75
N VAL A 40 -2.51 2.28 1.94
CA VAL A 40 -2.59 3.63 2.52
C VAL A 40 -1.20 4.03 3.01
N LEU A 41 -0.72 5.22 2.63
CA LEU A 41 0.60 5.70 3.04
C LEU A 41 0.67 5.80 4.56
N TYR A 42 1.60 5.05 5.16
CA TYR A 42 1.85 5.06 6.60
C TYR A 42 2.96 6.07 6.94
N GLY A 43 4.02 6.15 6.11
CA GLY A 43 5.12 7.09 6.27
C GLY A 43 6.46 6.58 5.73
N GLY A 44 7.52 7.34 5.99
CA GLY A 44 8.90 6.94 5.71
C GLY A 44 9.46 6.01 6.79
N GLY A 45 10.25 5.01 6.37
CA GLY A 45 10.87 4.07 7.30
C GLY A 45 11.89 3.16 6.61
N GLY A 46 12.71 2.48 7.42
CA GLY A 46 13.74 1.57 6.91
C GLY A 46 13.10 0.31 6.31
N CYS A 47 12.90 0.30 5.01
CA CYS A 47 12.59 -0.94 4.29
C CYS A 47 13.87 -1.71 3.98
N SER A 48 13.89 -2.99 4.36
CA SER A 48 14.93 -3.93 3.97
C SER A 48 14.72 -4.38 2.52
N GLU A 49 15.79 -4.50 1.74
CA GLU A 49 15.72 -5.07 0.38
C GLU A 49 15.28 -6.53 0.37
N LYS A 50 15.36 -7.21 1.53
CA LYS A 50 14.88 -8.59 1.72
C LYS A 50 13.38 -8.68 1.99
N HIS A 51 12.67 -7.55 2.04
CA HIS A 51 11.23 -7.54 2.26
C HIS A 51 10.50 -8.01 0.99
N PRO A 52 9.51 -8.92 1.09
CA PRO A 52 8.92 -9.62 -0.06
C PRO A 52 8.28 -8.68 -1.10
N PHE A 53 7.89 -7.48 -0.67
CA PHE A 53 7.25 -6.47 -1.51
C PHE A 53 8.12 -5.21 -1.68
N SER A 54 9.45 -5.31 -1.53
CA SER A 54 10.36 -4.15 -1.63
C SER A 54 10.88 -3.92 -3.04
N THR A 55 10.89 -2.67 -3.48
CA THR A 55 11.62 -2.19 -4.67
C THR A 55 12.90 -1.43 -4.24
N THR A 56 13.86 -1.19 -5.15
CA THR A 56 15.21 -0.66 -4.81
C THR A 56 15.27 0.85 -4.59
N GLN A 57 15.83 1.31 -3.45
CA GLN A 57 16.07 2.73 -3.04
C GLN A 57 14.82 3.58 -2.71
N HIS A 58 14.99 4.69 -1.95
CA HIS A 58 13.95 5.61 -1.44
C HIS A 58 12.55 5.02 -1.21
N ARG A 59 12.39 4.36 -0.07
CA ARG A 59 11.25 3.47 0.17
C ARG A 59 10.24 4.08 1.13
N SER A 60 8.97 4.00 0.74
CA SER A 60 7.82 4.35 1.57
C SER A 60 7.07 3.11 2.00
N LEU A 61 6.54 3.17 3.22
CA LEU A 61 5.74 2.11 3.80
C LEU A 61 4.26 2.41 3.63
N TYR A 62 3.54 1.43 3.10
CA TYR A 62 2.09 1.48 2.96
C TYR A 62 1.47 0.36 3.80
N THR A 63 0.36 0.65 4.46
CA THR A 63 -0.47 -0.37 5.09
C THR A 63 -1.33 -1.00 4.00
N PRO A 64 -1.26 -2.32 3.76
CA PRO A 64 -2.08 -2.99 2.77
C PRO A 64 -3.56 -2.89 3.16
N ILE A 65 -4.40 -2.75 2.14
CA ILE A 65 -5.85 -2.90 2.28
C ILE A 65 -6.30 -3.99 1.31
N ASP A 66 -7.22 -4.83 1.77
CA ASP A 66 -7.84 -5.89 0.97
C ASP A 66 -9.33 -6.00 1.32
N CYS A 67 -10.07 -6.74 0.50
CA CYS A 67 -11.51 -6.89 0.69
C CYS A 67 -11.86 -7.63 1.99
N ASP A 68 -11.04 -8.56 2.46
CA ASP A 68 -11.29 -9.32 3.69
C ASP A 68 -11.22 -8.37 4.91
N TRP A 69 -10.20 -7.51 4.94
CA TRP A 69 -10.05 -6.47 5.95
C TRP A 69 -11.22 -5.50 5.92
N ILE A 70 -11.60 -4.98 4.73
CA ILE A 70 -12.72 -4.05 4.57
C ILE A 70 -14.02 -4.68 5.07
N SER A 71 -14.38 -5.86 4.56
CA SER A 71 -15.58 -6.59 4.97
C SER A 71 -15.65 -6.76 6.49
N ARG A 72 -14.54 -7.16 7.11
CA ARG A 72 -14.46 -7.33 8.57
C ARG A 72 -14.67 -6.03 9.33
N VAL A 73 -14.04 -4.93 8.92
CA VAL A 73 -14.13 -3.64 9.66
C VAL A 73 -15.43 -2.89 9.39
N THR A 74 -16.10 -3.17 8.27
CA THR A 74 -17.38 -2.57 7.90
C THR A 74 -18.58 -3.46 8.19
N ASN A 75 -18.41 -4.64 8.79
CA ASN A 75 -19.48 -5.64 8.94
C ASN A 75 -20.24 -5.92 7.62
N ASP A 76 -19.51 -6.04 6.52
CA ASP A 76 -20.05 -6.23 5.16
C ASP A 76 -20.96 -5.10 4.62
N GLU A 77 -21.04 -3.95 5.30
CA GLU A 77 -21.79 -2.78 4.81
C GLU A 77 -21.18 -2.18 3.53
N VAL A 78 -19.87 -2.33 3.33
CA VAL A 78 -19.16 -1.89 2.13
C VAL A 78 -18.76 -3.08 1.27
N LYS A 79 -19.31 -3.15 0.05
CA LYS A 79 -18.92 -4.17 -0.94
C LYS A 79 -17.63 -3.77 -1.62
N CYS A 80 -16.52 -4.29 -1.12
CA CYS A 80 -15.27 -4.31 -1.87
C CYS A 80 -15.43 -5.21 -3.11
N LYS A 81 -14.91 -4.79 -4.26
CA LYS A 81 -14.75 -5.66 -5.42
C LYS A 81 -13.29 -6.08 -5.45
N GLY A 82 -13.04 -7.37 -5.27
CA GLY A 82 -11.70 -7.92 -5.48
C GLY A 82 -11.21 -7.64 -6.90
N TRP A 83 -9.89 -7.66 -7.06
CA TRP A 83 -9.19 -7.50 -8.33
C TRP A 83 -8.79 -8.85 -8.91
#